data_AF-A0A2V6S1P0-F1
#
_entry.id   AF-A0A2V6S1P0-F1
#
_cell.length_a   1.000
_cell.length_b   1.000
_cell.length_c   1.000
_cell.angle_alpha   90.00
_cell.angle_beta   90.00
_cell.angle_gamma   90.00
#
_symmetry.space_group_name_H-M   'P 1'
#
loop_
_entity.id
_entity.type
_entity.pdbx_description
1 polymer ?
#
loop_
_entity_poly.entity_id
_entity_poly.type
_entity_poly.pdbx_seq_one_letter_code
_entity_poly.pdbx_strand_id
1 'polypeptide(L)'
;MLRRPAGPSQEGRSVGGLIEDLLGQLGHFIDQKLNLLRLELEHNLALLVRHLLVLVIGGAIATLGLVLVAVALAFWVAGLLGSTSTGFALTGLVFLALGGIIVGVCVRRGVDPSRRHALQRTAEGLRKDVQWLSDGR
;
A
#
# COMPACT_ATOMS: atom_id res chain seq x y z
N MET A 1 -81.02 -2.39 -4.95
CA MET A 1 -80.28 -2.48 -3.67
C MET A 1 -78.97 -3.23 -3.92
N LEU A 2 -77.85 -2.54 -4.15
CA LEU A 2 -76.50 -3.14 -4.08
C LEU A 2 -75.55 -2.11 -3.48
N ARG A 3 -75.22 -2.31 -2.20
CA ARG A 3 -74.36 -1.46 -1.38
C ARG A 3 -72.90 -1.85 -1.67
N ARG A 4 -72.16 -0.98 -2.36
CA ARG A 4 -70.71 -1.10 -2.50
C ARG A 4 -70.06 -0.67 -1.18
N PRO A 5 -69.29 -1.52 -0.47
CA PRO A 5 -68.54 -1.04 0.67
C PRO A 5 -67.41 -0.15 0.13
N ALA A 6 -67.48 1.14 0.45
CA ALA A 6 -66.32 2.02 0.35
C ALA A 6 -65.31 1.53 1.39
N GLY A 7 -64.33 0.75 0.95
CA GLY A 7 -63.17 0.41 1.76
C GLY A 7 -62.35 1.68 2.03
N PRO A 8 -61.90 1.92 3.28
CA PRO A 8 -61.20 3.14 3.63
C PRO A 8 -59.86 3.26 2.88
N SER A 9 -59.76 4.31 2.05
CA SER A 9 -58.55 5.06 1.68
C SER A 9 -57.20 4.34 1.93
N GLN A 10 -56.73 3.59 0.91
CA GLN A 10 -55.37 3.03 0.84
C GLN A 10 -54.31 4.02 0.29
N GLU A 11 -54.64 5.29 0.07
CA GLU A 11 -53.69 6.33 -0.37
C GLU A 11 -52.79 6.86 0.76
N GLY A 12 -53.01 6.46 2.01
CA GLY A 12 -52.18 6.84 3.17
C GLY A 12 -50.92 5.98 3.36
N ARG A 13 -50.76 4.87 2.62
CA ARG A 13 -49.55 4.02 2.66
C ARG A 13 -48.46 4.47 1.66
N SER A 14 -48.63 5.64 1.05
CA SER A 14 -48.15 5.93 -0.32
C SER A 14 -46.82 6.66 -0.46
N VAL A 15 -46.15 7.09 0.61
CA VAL A 15 -44.86 7.82 0.43
C VAL A 15 -43.90 7.52 1.59
N GLY A 16 -44.41 7.50 2.82
CA GLY A 16 -43.61 7.17 4.01
C GLY A 16 -43.02 5.77 3.97
N GLY A 17 -43.80 4.76 3.57
CA GLY A 17 -43.30 3.38 3.46
C GLY A 17 -42.26 3.19 2.35
N LEU A 18 -42.36 3.93 1.24
CA LEU A 18 -41.35 3.89 0.17
C LEU A 18 -40.05 4.59 0.60
N ILE A 19 -40.14 5.68 1.36
CA ILE A 19 -38.97 6.37 1.93
C ILE A 19 -38.26 5.44 2.94
N GLU A 20 -39.02 4.69 3.74
CA GLU A 20 -38.47 3.76 4.72
C GLU A 20 -37.80 2.54 4.06
N ASP A 21 -38.39 1.99 2.99
CA ASP A 21 -37.74 0.97 2.16
C ASP A 21 -36.48 1.50 1.45
N LEU A 22 -36.50 2.75 0.95
CA LEU A 22 -35.33 3.38 0.33
C LEU A 22 -34.19 3.64 1.34
N LEU A 23 -34.52 4.08 2.56
CA LEU A 23 -33.57 4.22 3.66
C LEU A 23 -32.98 2.88 4.08
N GLY A 24 -33.80 1.82 4.13
CA GLY A 24 -33.34 0.45 4.38
C GLY A 24 -32.40 -0.08 3.29
N GLN A 25 -32.72 0.16 2.02
CA GLN A 25 -31.88 -0.23 0.89
C GLN A 25 -30.57 0.59 0.82
N LEU A 26 -30.60 1.87 1.15
CA LEU A 26 -29.40 2.72 1.24
C LEU A 26 -28.45 2.24 2.34
N GLY A 27 -28.98 1.90 3.53
CA GLY A 27 -28.20 1.30 4.61
C GLY A 27 -27.52 0.00 4.16
N HIS A 28 -28.28 -0.88 3.50
CA HIS A 28 -27.76 -2.15 3.00
C HIS A 28 -26.67 -1.98 1.92
N PHE A 29 -26.75 -0.92 1.11
CA PHE A 29 -25.76 -0.59 0.08
C PHE A 29 -24.48 0.04 0.68
N ILE A 30 -24.63 0.87 1.72
CA ILE A 30 -23.51 1.42 2.48
C ILE A 30 -22.75 0.30 3.17
N ASP A 31 -23.44 -0.64 3.83
CA ASP A 31 -22.82 -1.78 4.48
C ASP A 31 -22.05 -2.66 3.47
N GLN A 32 -22.60 -2.87 2.27
CA GLN A 32 -21.90 -3.59 1.20
C GLN A 32 -20.64 -2.85 0.73
N LYS A 33 -20.71 -1.53 0.53
CA LYS A 33 -19.55 -0.71 0.16
C LYS A 33 -18.47 -0.70 1.24
N LEU A 34 -18.86 -0.61 2.51
CA LEU A 34 -17.94 -0.68 3.65
C LEU A 34 -17.29 -2.06 3.75
N ASN A 35 -18.05 -3.14 3.52
CA ASN A 35 -17.51 -4.49 3.55
C ASN A 35 -16.52 -4.72 2.41
N LEU A 36 -16.83 -4.25 1.20
CA LEU A 36 -15.89 -4.28 0.06
C LEU A 36 -14.64 -3.45 0.33
N LEU A 37 -14.79 -2.24 0.87
CA LEU A 37 -13.66 -1.38 1.22
C LEU A 37 -12.77 -2.03 2.29
N ARG A 38 -13.36 -2.68 3.29
CA ARG A 38 -12.63 -3.42 4.31
C ARG A 38 -11.86 -4.61 3.71
N LEU A 39 -12.49 -5.35 2.81
CA LEU A 39 -11.86 -6.46 2.08
C LEU A 39 -10.67 -5.98 1.22
N GLU A 40 -10.82 -4.87 0.52
CA GLU A 40 -9.74 -4.30 -0.30
C GLU A 40 -8.59 -3.75 0.57
N LEU A 41 -8.92 -3.13 1.70
CA LEU A 41 -7.93 -2.71 2.70
C LEU A 41 -7.18 -3.91 3.28
N GLU A 42 -7.87 -4.98 3.70
CA GLU A 42 -7.23 -6.20 4.19
C GLU A 42 -6.36 -6.86 3.12
N HIS A 43 -6.82 -6.89 1.87
CA HIS A 43 -6.03 -7.43 0.77
C HIS A 43 -4.74 -6.64 0.52
N ASN A 44 -4.85 -5.31 0.46
CA ASN A 44 -3.71 -4.41 0.27
C ASN A 44 -2.74 -4.46 1.45
N LEU A 45 -3.25 -4.54 2.68
CA LEU A 45 -2.46 -4.70 3.89
C LEU A 45 -1.77 -6.05 3.94
N ALA A 46 -2.45 -7.14 3.59
CA ALA A 46 -1.87 -8.48 3.56
C ALA A 46 -0.71 -8.57 2.56
N LEU A 47 -0.86 -7.96 1.37
CA LEU A 47 0.22 -7.85 0.40
C LEU A 47 1.39 -7.02 0.95
N LEU A 48 1.12 -5.88 1.58
CA LEU A 48 2.16 -5.03 2.16
C LEU A 48 2.93 -5.75 3.27
N VAL A 49 2.23 -6.41 4.19
CA VAL A 49 2.81 -7.18 5.30
C VAL A 49 3.67 -8.32 4.76
N ARG A 50 3.20 -9.05 3.74
CA ARG A 50 3.97 -10.12 3.10
C ARG A 50 5.25 -9.59 2.45
N HIS A 51 5.18 -8.48 1.71
CA HIS A 51 6.37 -7.88 1.11
C HIS A 51 7.36 -7.40 2.18
N LEU A 52 6.86 -6.82 3.27
CA LEU A 52 7.68 -6.37 4.38
C LEU A 52 8.38 -7.55 5.08
N LEU A 53 7.66 -8.64 5.33
CA LEU A 53 8.22 -9.87 5.90
C LEU A 53 9.34 -10.44 5.03
N VAL A 54 9.13 -10.56 3.72
CA VAL A 54 10.15 -11.04 2.78
C VAL A 54 11.35 -10.10 2.77
N LEU A 55 11.13 -8.79 2.78
CA LEU A 55 12.21 -7.80 2.81
C LEU A 55 13.03 -7.88 4.12
N VAL A 56 12.36 -8.04 5.26
CA VAL A 56 13.03 -8.12 6.57
C VAL A 56 13.81 -9.43 6.68
N ILE A 57 13.20 -10.56 6.36
CA ILE A 57 13.86 -11.88 6.44
C ILE A 57 14.99 -11.98 5.42
N GLY A 58 14.71 -11.63 4.16
CA GLY A 58 15.70 -11.62 3.08
C GLY A 58 16.83 -10.63 3.36
N GLY A 59 16.50 -9.44 3.90
CA GLY A 59 17.46 -8.44 4.33
C GLY A 59 18.35 -8.96 5.46
N ALA A 60 17.78 -9.61 6.48
CA ALA A 60 18.55 -10.20 7.56
C ALA A 60 19.52 -11.27 7.04
N ILE A 61 19.05 -12.21 6.21
CA ILE A 61 19.90 -13.25 5.61
C ILE A 61 21.00 -12.63 4.73
N ALA A 62 20.65 -11.65 3.89
CA ALA A 62 21.61 -10.97 3.02
C ALA A 62 22.67 -10.21 3.82
N THR A 63 22.29 -9.52 4.90
CA THR A 63 23.25 -8.82 5.78
C THR A 63 24.21 -9.78 6.46
N LEU A 64 23.71 -10.91 6.99
CA LEU A 64 24.55 -11.94 7.59
C LEU A 64 25.53 -12.53 6.56
N GLY A 65 25.04 -12.89 5.37
CA GLY A 65 25.89 -13.39 4.28
C GLY A 65 26.94 -12.38 3.85
N LEU A 66 26.57 -11.10 3.73
CA LEU A 66 27.48 -10.02 3.36
C LEU A 66 28.60 -9.85 4.39
N VAL A 67 28.28 -9.91 5.69
CA VAL A 67 29.28 -9.84 6.77
C VAL A 67 30.24 -11.01 6.68
N LEU A 68 29.75 -12.24 6.49
CA LEU A 68 30.61 -13.42 6.35
C LEU A 68 31.53 -13.32 5.13
N VAL A 69 31.01 -12.87 3.99
CA VAL A 69 31.81 -12.65 2.77
C VAL A 69 32.86 -11.56 3.01
N ALA A 70 32.50 -10.44 3.65
CA ALA A 70 33.44 -9.36 3.95
C ALA A 70 34.57 -9.83 4.87
N VAL A 71 34.26 -10.62 5.90
CA VAL A 71 35.26 -11.22 6.80
C VAL A 71 36.18 -12.19 6.04
N ALA A 72 35.62 -13.07 5.22
CA ALA A 72 36.41 -13.98 4.39
C ALA A 72 37.34 -13.22 3.44
N LEU A 73 36.85 -12.16 2.80
CA LEU A 73 37.65 -11.30 1.93
C LEU A 73 38.78 -10.60 2.71
N ALA A 74 38.49 -10.10 3.91
CA ALA A 74 39.47 -9.46 4.76
C ALA A 74 40.62 -10.39 5.14
N PHE A 75 40.31 -11.65 5.50
CA PHE A 75 41.34 -12.66 5.76
C PHE A 75 42.14 -13.04 4.51
N TRP A 76 41.48 -13.14 3.36
CA TRP A 76 42.17 -13.43 2.10
C TRP A 76 43.16 -12.32 1.74
N VAL A 77 42.73 -11.06 1.80
CA VAL A 77 43.58 -9.89 1.57
C VAL A 77 44.67 -9.80 2.62
N ALA A 78 44.38 -10.07 3.89
CA ALA A 78 45.38 -10.13 4.94
C ALA A 78 46.50 -11.15 4.65
N GLY A 79 46.14 -12.33 4.13
CA GLY A 79 47.10 -13.36 3.73
C GLY A 79 48.05 -12.90 2.60
N LEU A 80 47.57 -12.05 1.71
CA LEU A 80 48.37 -11.48 0.62
C LEU A 80 49.30 -10.35 1.09
N LEU A 81 48.82 -9.51 2.04
CA LEU A 81 49.57 -8.36 2.54
C LEU A 81 50.47 -8.69 3.74
N GLY A 82 50.35 -9.90 4.31
CA GLY A 82 51.10 -10.32 5.49
C GLY A 82 50.67 -9.63 6.78
N SER A 83 49.56 -8.89 6.78
CA SER A 83 49.03 -8.20 7.96
C SER A 83 47.51 -8.19 7.98
N THR A 84 46.95 -8.70 9.09
CA THR A 84 45.51 -8.78 9.33
C THR A 84 44.88 -7.40 9.41
N SER A 85 45.52 -6.45 10.09
CA SER A 85 44.97 -5.09 10.24
C SER A 85 44.81 -4.38 8.89
N THR A 86 45.79 -4.51 8.00
CA THR A 86 45.72 -3.92 6.66
C THR A 86 44.70 -4.62 5.77
N GLY A 87 44.53 -5.94 5.90
CA GLY A 87 43.51 -6.67 5.15
C GLY A 87 42.09 -6.27 5.50
N PHE A 88 41.79 -6.12 6.80
CA PHE A 88 40.50 -5.62 7.26
C PHE A 88 40.27 -4.16 6.92
N ALA A 89 41.29 -3.30 7.05
CA ALA A 89 41.18 -1.88 6.72
C ALA A 89 40.87 -1.67 5.23
N LEU A 90 41.59 -2.37 4.33
CA LEU A 90 41.39 -2.24 2.90
C LEU A 90 40.02 -2.79 2.46
N THR A 91 39.66 -3.99 2.95
CA THR A 91 38.35 -4.57 2.64
C THR A 91 37.22 -3.70 3.16
N GLY A 92 37.33 -3.20 4.40
CA GLY A 92 36.36 -2.27 4.97
C GLY A 92 36.21 -0.99 4.14
N LEU A 93 37.33 -0.41 3.68
CA LEU A 93 37.31 0.77 2.82
C LEU A 93 36.60 0.50 1.49
N VAL A 94 36.84 -0.66 0.86
CA VAL A 94 36.19 -1.07 -0.39
C VAL A 94 34.69 -1.22 -0.19
N PHE A 95 34.26 -1.95 0.86
CA PHE A 95 32.83 -2.12 1.15
C PHE A 95 32.14 -0.80 1.53
N LEU A 96 32.83 0.10 2.25
CA LEU A 96 32.33 1.43 2.57
C LEU A 96 32.16 2.28 1.31
N ALA A 97 33.12 2.24 0.39
CA ALA A 97 33.02 2.93 -0.89
C ALA A 97 31.87 2.38 -1.74
N LEU A 98 31.77 1.05 -1.88
CA LEU A 98 30.66 0.41 -2.60
C LEU A 98 29.30 0.74 -1.98
N GLY A 99 29.16 0.59 -0.66
CA GLY A 99 27.93 0.91 0.06
C GLY A 99 27.56 2.39 -0.10
N GLY A 100 28.53 3.29 0.02
CA GLY A 100 28.36 4.72 -0.19
C GLY A 100 27.91 5.05 -1.61
N ILE A 101 28.47 4.41 -2.63
CA ILE A 101 28.04 4.57 -4.03
C ILE A 101 26.61 4.06 -4.22
N ILE A 102 26.27 2.88 -3.71
CA ILE A 102 24.93 2.30 -3.84
C ILE A 102 23.90 3.22 -3.18
N VAL A 103 24.13 3.63 -1.94
CA VAL A 103 23.24 4.57 -1.23
C VAL A 103 23.17 5.89 -1.98
N GLY A 104 24.30 6.44 -2.41
CA GLY A 104 24.35 7.68 -3.19
C GLY A 104 23.55 7.59 -4.48
N VAL A 105 23.66 6.48 -5.22
CA VAL A 105 22.88 6.22 -6.44
C VAL A 105 21.41 6.02 -6.12
N CYS A 106 21.05 5.26 -5.10
CA CYS A 106 19.66 5.05 -4.69
C CYS A 106 18.98 6.35 -4.25
N VAL A 107 19.69 7.20 -3.50
CA VAL A 107 19.19 8.52 -3.07
C VAL A 107 19.09 9.47 -4.26
N ARG A 108 20.09 9.49 -5.15
CA ARG A 108 20.09 10.35 -6.36
C ARG A 108 19.08 9.90 -7.41
N ARG A 109 18.82 8.59 -7.51
CA ARG A 109 17.73 7.99 -8.30
C ARG A 109 16.41 7.97 -7.51
N GLY A 110 16.37 8.64 -6.36
CA GLY A 110 15.27 8.62 -5.41
C GLY A 110 13.92 8.91 -6.06
N VAL A 111 13.04 7.93 -5.94
CA VAL A 111 11.65 7.90 -6.41
C VAL A 111 11.54 7.85 -7.93
N ASP A 112 11.46 6.63 -8.46
CA ASP A 112 11.01 6.37 -9.82
C ASP A 112 9.84 7.33 -10.16
N PRO A 113 9.98 8.23 -11.15
CA PRO A 113 8.93 9.17 -11.52
C PRO A 113 7.63 8.47 -11.88
N SER A 114 7.66 7.19 -12.26
CA SER A 114 6.47 6.38 -12.50
C SER A 114 5.62 6.19 -11.24
N ARG A 115 6.21 6.13 -10.04
CA ARG A 115 5.43 6.12 -8.77
C ARG A 115 4.77 7.48 -8.50
N ARG A 116 5.38 8.59 -8.93
CA ARG A 116 4.76 9.93 -8.84
C ARG A 116 3.62 10.08 -9.84
N HIS A 117 3.76 9.58 -11.06
CA HIS A 117 2.70 9.62 -12.07
C HIS A 117 1.49 8.76 -11.67
N ALA A 118 1.73 7.60 -11.06
CA ALA A 118 0.65 6.78 -10.49
C ALA A 118 -0.12 7.56 -9.40
N LEU A 119 0.59 8.25 -8.49
CA LEU A 119 -0.05 9.07 -7.46
C LEU A 119 -0.81 10.28 -8.03
N GLN A 120 -0.26 10.92 -9.06
CA GLN A 120 -0.90 12.07 -9.71
C GLN A 120 -2.19 11.69 -10.43
N ARG A 121 -2.24 10.53 -11.11
CA ARG A 121 -3.49 10.05 -11.72
C ARG A 121 -4.56 9.73 -10.69
N THR A 122 -4.18 9.14 -9.55
CA THR A 122 -5.12 8.89 -8.44
C THR A 122 -5.62 10.20 -7.85
N ALA A 123 -4.73 11.19 -7.66
CA ALA A 123 -5.11 12.51 -7.16
C ALA A 123 -6.00 13.29 -8.14
N GLU A 124 -5.73 13.23 -9.45
CA GLU A 124 -6.57 13.84 -10.49
C GLU A 124 -7.93 13.15 -10.64
N GLY A 125 -7.99 11.82 -10.47
CA GLY A 125 -9.24 11.07 -10.39
C GLY A 125 -10.12 11.55 -9.23
N LEU A 126 -9.56 11.58 -8.02
CA LEU A 126 -10.24 12.08 -6.82
C LEU A 126 -10.71 13.54 -6.98
N ARG A 127 -9.92 14.38 -7.66
CA ARG A 127 -10.26 15.79 -7.87
C ARG A 127 -11.42 15.96 -8.85
N LYS A 128 -11.48 15.14 -9.89
CA LYS A 128 -12.62 15.10 -10.83
C LYS A 128 -13.88 14.60 -10.13
N ASP A 129 -13.78 13.60 -9.28
CA ASP A 129 -14.94 13.03 -8.57
C ASP A 129 -15.54 14.04 -7.58
N VAL A 130 -14.72 14.83 -6.88
CA VAL A 130 -15.20 15.94 -6.04
C VAL A 130 -15.88 17.03 -6.88
N GLN A 131 -15.36 17.31 -8.07
CA GLN A 131 -15.92 18.33 -8.95
C GLN A 131 -17.28 17.91 -9.51
N TRP A 132 -17.47 16.63 -9.87
CA TRP A 132 -18.77 16.09 -10.29
C TRP A 132 -19.83 16.16 -9.19
N LEU A 133 -19.45 15.94 -7.93
CA LEU A 133 -20.35 16.07 -6.78
C LEU A 133 -20.67 17.54 -6.44
N SER A 134 -19.77 18.46 -6.78
CA SER A 134 -19.99 19.90 -6.61
C SER A 134 -20.89 20.50 -7.67
N ASP A 135 -20.83 19.99 -8.91
CA ASP A 135 -21.54 20.52 -10.09
C ASP A 135 -22.96 19.96 -10.25
N GLY A 136 -23.26 18.83 -9.60
CA GLY A 136 -24.58 18.19 -9.59
C GLY A 136 -25.62 18.79 -8.63
N ARG A 137 -25.50 20.07 -8.23
CA ARG A 137 -26.51 20.80 -7.44
C ARG A 137 -27.15 21.91 -8.26
#